data_AF-A0A6G1IB21-F1
#
_entry.id   AF-A0A6G1IB21-F1
#
_cell.length_a   1.000
_cell.length_b   1.000
_cell.length_c   1.000
_cell.angle_alpha   90.00
_cell.angle_beta   90.00
_cell.angle_gamma   90.00
#
_symmetry.space_group_name_H-M   'P 1'
#
loop_
_entity.id
_entity.type
_entity.pdbx_description
1 polymer ?
#
loop_
_entity_poly.entity_id
_entity_poly.type
_entity_poly.pdbx_seq_one_letter_code
_entity_poly.pdbx_strand_id
1 'polypeptide(L)'
;MTSSLRPNRKRSATSELPRGVDIPAVGEYMLRDTLKRNKIVDELENVNLASKEDSWNFDVGELLRPTPFMLPGNDTRTDANNLPSFDASDSLVVLCVLEQLDIHIDLLCQSLPTLASISPNIQVLILTRSIQTVLPLLESLPYSFPVVEARGPPSSHFLRLGLLHPLGGGQHALDAIVLLDNKGRRRLVLPFGWGAGRHARDLISGKIIQHRFREVLEDSVRILESEK
;
A
#
# COMPACT_ATOMS: atom_id res chain seq x y z
N MET A 1 31.05 -43.74 44.19
CA MET A 1 31.89 -44.20 43.07
C MET A 1 32.71 -43.03 42.57
N THR A 2 33.98 -43.02 42.93
CA THR A 2 35.01 -42.06 42.54
C THR A 2 35.65 -42.51 41.23
N SER A 3 35.92 -41.58 40.29
CA SER A 3 37.13 -41.62 39.46
C SER A 3 37.30 -40.32 38.67
N SER A 4 38.32 -39.57 39.06
CA SER A 4 39.05 -38.61 38.24
C SER A 4 39.69 -39.30 37.03
N LEU A 5 39.97 -38.55 35.95
CA LEU A 5 41.26 -38.48 35.23
C LEU A 5 41.09 -37.76 33.86
N ARG A 6 41.60 -36.53 33.75
CA ARG A 6 42.31 -36.03 32.55
C ARG A 6 43.82 -36.33 32.77
N PRO A 7 44.77 -36.16 31.81
CA PRO A 7 44.69 -35.71 30.40
C PRO A 7 45.48 -36.60 29.43
N ASN A 8 45.38 -36.40 28.11
CA ASN A 8 46.58 -36.52 27.28
C ASN A 8 46.59 -35.60 26.06
N ARG A 9 47.77 -35.04 25.86
CA ARG A 9 48.16 -33.95 24.97
C ARG A 9 49.06 -34.55 23.91
N LYS A 10 48.79 -34.36 22.62
CA LYS A 10 49.84 -34.37 21.60
C LYS A 10 49.70 -33.13 20.73
N ARG A 11 50.74 -32.31 20.81
CA ARG A 11 51.05 -31.15 19.96
C ARG A 11 51.73 -31.61 18.67
N SER A 12 51.82 -30.64 17.75
CA SER A 12 52.75 -30.47 16.63
C SER A 12 52.08 -30.73 15.27
N ALA A 13 52.17 -29.88 14.25
CA ALA A 13 53.08 -28.77 14.01
C ALA A 13 52.44 -27.68 13.13
N THR A 14 53.00 -26.48 13.28
CA THR A 14 52.93 -25.27 12.47
C THR A 14 53.21 -25.51 10.99
N SER A 15 52.44 -24.89 10.10
CA SER A 15 52.97 -24.35 8.84
C SER A 15 52.33 -23.00 8.56
N GLU A 16 53.14 -21.95 8.68
CA GLU A 16 52.84 -20.59 8.27
C GLU A 16 52.81 -20.51 6.74
N LEU A 17 51.78 -19.87 6.18
CA LEU A 17 51.79 -19.30 4.83
C LEU A 17 51.01 -17.97 4.84
N PRO A 18 51.36 -17.04 3.93
CA PRO A 18 51.46 -15.62 4.25
C PRO A 18 50.14 -14.86 4.17
N ARG A 19 50.11 -13.71 4.87
CA ARG A 19 49.09 -12.66 4.76
C ARG A 19 48.95 -12.21 3.31
N GLY A 20 47.97 -12.80 2.61
CA GLY A 20 47.40 -12.26 1.38
C GLY A 20 46.37 -11.20 1.76
N VAL A 21 46.46 -10.05 1.09
CA VAL A 21 45.60 -8.88 1.25
C VAL A 21 44.12 -9.26 1.14
N ASP A 22 43.31 -8.87 2.13
CA ASP A 22 41.85 -8.94 2.08
C ASP A 22 41.34 -8.06 0.94
N ILE A 23 41.02 -8.67 -0.20
CA ILE A 23 40.24 -8.06 -1.26
C ILE A 23 38.76 -8.20 -0.85
N PRO A 24 38.00 -7.12 -0.65
CA PRO A 24 36.59 -7.25 -0.32
C PRO A 24 35.84 -7.91 -1.48
N ALA A 25 34.98 -8.88 -1.15
CA ALA A 25 34.15 -9.64 -2.08
C ALA A 25 33.14 -8.74 -2.81
N VAL A 26 33.56 -8.08 -3.89
CA VAL A 26 32.70 -7.24 -4.74
C VAL A 26 31.57 -8.08 -5.40
N GLY A 27 31.77 -9.40 -5.57
CA GLY A 27 30.80 -10.29 -6.21
C GLY A 27 29.58 -10.68 -5.35
N GLU A 28 29.72 -10.74 -4.02
CA GLU A 28 28.65 -11.26 -3.15
C GLU A 28 27.55 -10.22 -2.89
N TYR A 29 27.92 -8.94 -2.86
CA TYR A 29 26.96 -7.82 -2.76
C TYR A 29 26.14 -7.68 -4.05
N MET A 30 26.77 -7.80 -5.21
CA MET A 30 26.10 -7.69 -6.51
C MET A 30 25.07 -8.81 -6.73
N LEU A 31 25.42 -10.06 -6.39
CA LEU A 31 24.49 -11.20 -6.51
C LEU A 31 23.28 -11.05 -5.56
N ARG A 32 23.50 -10.60 -4.32
CA ARG A 32 22.42 -10.36 -3.35
C ARG A 32 21.49 -9.24 -3.80
N ASP A 33 22.01 -8.18 -4.41
CA ASP A 33 21.20 -7.08 -4.93
C ASP A 33 20.38 -7.50 -6.16
N THR A 34 20.94 -8.33 -7.05
CA THR A 34 20.17 -8.90 -8.18
C THR A 34 19.07 -9.85 -7.73
N LEU A 35 19.33 -10.72 -6.74
CA LEU A 35 18.32 -11.64 -6.21
C LEU A 35 17.19 -10.91 -5.48
N LYS A 36 17.50 -9.85 -4.74
CA LYS A 36 16.50 -8.98 -4.09
C LYS A 36 15.64 -8.25 -5.12
N ARG A 37 16.23 -7.73 -6.21
CA ARG A 37 15.47 -7.09 -7.29
C ARG A 37 14.51 -8.07 -7.96
N ASN A 38 14.97 -9.28 -8.30
CA ASN A 38 14.11 -10.28 -8.95
C ASN A 38 12.94 -10.70 -8.06
N LYS A 39 13.15 -10.84 -6.75
CA LYS A 39 12.07 -11.16 -5.81
C LYS A 39 11.04 -10.01 -5.69
N ILE A 40 11.49 -8.76 -5.69
CA ILE A 40 10.58 -7.60 -5.66
C ILE A 40 9.73 -7.53 -6.93
N VAL A 41 10.33 -7.82 -8.10
CA VAL A 41 9.60 -7.86 -9.38
C VAL A 41 8.51 -8.94 -9.35
N ASP A 42 8.83 -10.14 -8.90
CA ASP A 42 7.87 -11.25 -8.78
C ASP A 42 6.69 -10.90 -7.84
N GLU A 43 6.96 -10.27 -6.68
CA GLU A 43 5.90 -9.81 -5.78
C GLU A 43 5.01 -8.72 -6.40
N LEU A 44 5.58 -7.83 -7.23
CA LEU A 44 4.84 -6.78 -7.94
C LEU A 44 4.00 -7.32 -9.10
N GLU A 45 4.47 -8.35 -9.80
CA GLU A 45 3.74 -9.01 -10.90
C GLU A 45 2.46 -9.70 -10.42
N ASN A 46 2.40 -10.06 -9.14
CA ASN A 46 1.20 -10.64 -8.53
C ASN A 46 0.13 -9.59 -8.16
N VAL A 47 0.44 -8.30 -8.24
CA VAL A 47 -0.52 -7.22 -7.96
C VAL A 47 -1.28 -6.88 -9.23
N ASN A 48 -2.49 -7.40 -9.35
CA ASN A 48 -3.34 -7.22 -10.52
C ASN A 48 -4.79 -6.90 -10.14
N LEU A 49 -5.53 -6.40 -11.13
CA LEU A 49 -6.97 -6.24 -11.05
C LEU A 49 -7.65 -7.62 -10.92
N ALA A 50 -8.44 -7.81 -9.87
CA ALA A 50 -9.23 -9.01 -9.67
C ALA A 50 -10.33 -9.13 -10.73
N SER A 51 -10.65 -10.37 -11.08
CA SER A 51 -11.80 -10.71 -11.92
C SER A 51 -13.12 -10.30 -11.24
N LYS A 52 -14.23 -10.33 -11.99
CA LYS A 52 -15.56 -10.06 -11.42
C LYS A 52 -15.93 -11.14 -10.40
N GLU A 53 -15.49 -12.37 -10.64
CA GLU A 53 -15.78 -13.58 -9.87
C GLU A 53 -14.99 -13.64 -8.57
N ASP A 54 -13.74 -13.17 -8.59
CA ASP A 54 -12.85 -13.15 -7.41
C ASP A 54 -12.95 -11.85 -6.60
N SER A 55 -13.83 -10.94 -7.02
CA SER A 55 -13.99 -9.65 -6.40
C SER A 55 -14.72 -9.72 -5.05
N TRP A 56 -14.43 -8.75 -4.19
CA TRP A 56 -15.00 -8.69 -2.85
C TRP A 56 -16.08 -7.62 -2.77
N ASN A 57 -17.32 -7.98 -2.46
CA ASN A 57 -18.43 -7.03 -2.39
C ASN A 57 -18.31 -6.09 -1.18
N PHE A 58 -18.52 -4.80 -1.41
CA PHE A 58 -18.52 -3.76 -0.39
C PHE A 58 -19.68 -2.78 -0.61
N ASP A 59 -20.36 -2.39 0.47
CA ASP A 59 -21.47 -1.44 0.40
C ASP A 59 -20.93 -0.01 0.43
N VAL A 60 -20.79 0.58 -0.75
CA VAL A 60 -20.37 1.99 -0.91
C VAL A 60 -21.41 2.95 -0.33
N GLY A 61 -22.70 2.61 -0.41
CA GLY A 61 -23.77 3.44 0.15
C GLY A 61 -23.68 3.54 1.66
N GLU A 62 -23.30 2.46 2.34
CA GLU A 62 -23.00 2.48 3.78
C GLU A 62 -21.78 3.33 4.11
N LEU A 63 -20.71 3.25 3.32
CA LEU A 63 -19.51 4.07 3.51
C LEU A 63 -19.81 5.57 3.41
N LEU A 64 -20.69 5.95 2.48
CA LEU A 64 -21.07 7.34 2.22
C LEU A 64 -22.25 7.83 3.07
N ARG A 65 -22.91 6.94 3.83
CA ARG A 65 -24.08 7.29 4.65
C ARG A 65 -23.74 8.31 5.74
N PRO A 66 -22.62 8.18 6.49
CA PRO A 66 -22.08 9.33 7.21
C PRO A 66 -21.55 10.32 6.18
N THR A 67 -21.99 11.57 6.25
CA THR A 67 -21.45 12.63 5.40
C THR A 67 -19.93 12.68 5.55
N PRO A 68 -19.15 12.48 4.48
CA PRO A 68 -17.70 12.56 4.56
C PRO A 68 -17.26 13.92 5.09
N PHE A 69 -16.28 13.90 5.98
CA PHE A 69 -15.68 15.11 6.51
C PHE A 69 -14.84 15.79 5.43
N MET A 70 -15.05 17.09 5.25
CA MET A 70 -14.23 17.93 4.39
C MET A 70 -13.36 18.83 5.25
N LEU A 71 -12.07 18.93 4.95
CA LEU A 71 -11.25 19.96 5.56
C LEU A 71 -11.78 21.33 5.13
N PRO A 72 -11.84 22.32 6.05
CA PRO A 72 -12.21 23.69 5.70
C PRO A 72 -11.30 24.20 4.58
N GLY A 73 -11.88 24.74 3.51
CA GLY A 73 -11.11 25.24 2.36
C GLY A 73 -10.10 26.30 2.78
N ASN A 74 -8.87 26.15 2.30
CA ASN A 74 -7.91 27.26 2.21
C ASN A 74 -7.75 27.57 0.71
N ASP A 75 -7.45 28.82 0.35
CA ASP A 75 -7.38 29.25 -1.06
C ASP A 75 -6.27 28.56 -1.87
N THR A 76 -5.39 27.77 -1.23
CA THR A 76 -4.22 27.15 -1.85
C THR A 76 -4.42 25.70 -2.28
N ARG A 77 -5.47 25.01 -1.81
CA ARG A 77 -5.73 23.60 -2.15
C ARG A 77 -6.69 23.47 -3.32
N THR A 78 -6.42 22.49 -4.17
CA THR A 78 -7.37 22.08 -5.22
C THR A 78 -8.46 21.22 -4.59
N ASP A 79 -9.73 21.51 -4.90
CA ASP A 79 -10.83 20.68 -4.44
C ASP A 79 -10.82 19.33 -5.19
N ALA A 80 -10.68 18.23 -4.46
CA ALA A 80 -10.76 16.87 -4.98
C ALA A 80 -12.11 16.20 -4.66
N ASN A 81 -13.08 16.96 -4.14
CA ASN A 81 -14.41 16.47 -3.84
C ASN A 81 -15.26 16.32 -5.11
N ASN A 82 -15.36 15.10 -5.61
CA ASN A 82 -16.25 14.76 -6.73
C ASN A 82 -17.57 14.11 -6.28
N LEU A 83 -17.85 14.08 -4.96
CA LEU A 83 -19.06 13.45 -4.41
C LEU A 83 -20.37 14.01 -4.95
N PRO A 84 -20.50 15.32 -5.30
CA PRO A 84 -21.71 15.83 -5.93
C PRO A 84 -22.04 15.16 -7.28
N SER A 85 -21.04 14.60 -7.95
CA SER A 85 -21.16 13.87 -9.22
C SER A 85 -21.29 12.36 -9.03
N PHE A 86 -21.41 11.87 -7.79
CA PHE A 86 -21.47 10.44 -7.51
C PHE A 86 -22.74 9.81 -8.07
N ASP A 87 -22.56 8.80 -8.91
CA ASP A 87 -23.61 7.93 -9.41
C ASP A 87 -23.27 6.48 -9.04
N ALA A 88 -24.09 5.84 -8.20
CA ALA A 88 -23.86 4.47 -7.76
C ALA A 88 -23.85 3.44 -8.90
N SER A 89 -24.35 3.78 -10.09
CA SER A 89 -24.37 2.91 -11.26
C SER A 89 -23.19 3.09 -12.21
N ASP A 90 -22.45 4.20 -12.09
CA ASP A 90 -21.37 4.58 -13.00
C ASP A 90 -20.05 4.90 -12.28
N SER A 91 -20.08 5.57 -11.13
CA SER A 91 -18.87 5.99 -10.44
C SER A 91 -18.00 4.83 -9.95
N LEU A 92 -16.72 4.90 -10.30
CA LEU A 92 -15.66 4.13 -9.63
C LEU A 92 -15.28 4.82 -8.32
N VAL A 93 -14.83 4.06 -7.32
CA VAL A 93 -14.42 4.63 -6.03
C VAL A 93 -12.99 4.18 -5.70
N VAL A 94 -12.10 5.14 -5.51
CA VAL A 94 -10.75 4.96 -5.00
C VAL A 94 -10.74 5.30 -3.52
N LEU A 95 -10.40 4.33 -2.67
CA LEU A 95 -10.20 4.53 -1.24
C LEU A 95 -8.70 4.56 -0.94
N CYS A 96 -8.25 5.66 -0.35
CA CYS A 96 -6.93 5.81 0.23
C CYS A 96 -7.02 5.49 1.72
N VAL A 97 -6.65 4.27 2.12
CA VAL A 97 -6.68 3.84 3.51
C VAL A 97 -5.43 4.35 4.23
N LEU A 98 -5.61 5.35 5.08
CA LEU A 98 -4.54 6.10 5.72
C LEU A 98 -4.53 5.86 7.23
N GLU A 99 -3.52 5.11 7.69
CA GLU A 99 -3.29 4.81 9.10
C GLU A 99 -1.90 5.28 9.55
N GLN A 100 -0.81 4.73 8.99
CA GLN A 100 0.54 4.96 9.49
C GLN A 100 1.51 5.50 8.44
N LEU A 101 1.24 5.25 7.15
CA LEU A 101 2.14 5.60 6.06
C LEU A 101 1.52 6.68 5.17
N ASP A 102 2.29 7.70 4.84
CA ASP A 102 1.89 8.83 3.99
C ASP A 102 2.20 8.62 2.50
N ILE A 103 3.18 7.78 2.17
CA ILE A 103 3.70 7.64 0.80
C ILE A 103 2.65 7.30 -0.28
N HIS A 104 1.54 6.65 0.12
CA HIS A 104 0.48 6.28 -0.80
C HIS A 104 -0.46 7.44 -1.10
N ILE A 105 -0.63 8.40 -0.18
CA ILE A 105 -1.39 9.62 -0.45
C ILE A 105 -0.64 10.54 -1.43
N ASP A 106 0.70 10.55 -1.36
CA ASP A 106 1.54 11.26 -2.34
C ASP A 106 1.39 10.66 -3.74
N LEU A 107 1.39 9.32 -3.83
CA LEU A 107 1.17 8.62 -5.09
C LEU A 107 -0.22 8.94 -5.65
N LEU A 108 -1.25 8.92 -4.81
CA LEU A 108 -2.61 9.26 -5.20
C LEU A 108 -2.71 10.70 -5.72
N CYS A 109 -2.13 11.67 -5.01
CA CYS A 109 -2.10 13.08 -5.44
C CYS A 109 -1.46 13.24 -6.82
N GLN A 110 -0.37 12.52 -7.10
CA GLN A 110 0.30 12.55 -8.40
C GLN A 110 -0.49 11.86 -9.51
N SER A 111 -1.34 10.89 -9.17
CA SER A 111 -2.14 10.12 -10.12
C SER A 111 -3.49 10.77 -10.41
N LEU A 112 -4.00 11.60 -9.48
CA LEU A 112 -5.34 12.16 -9.52
C LEU A 112 -5.70 12.87 -10.84
N PRO A 113 -4.84 13.71 -11.45
CA PRO A 113 -5.17 14.33 -12.74
C PRO A 113 -5.37 13.31 -13.86
N THR A 114 -4.57 12.24 -13.88
CA THR A 114 -4.70 11.15 -14.85
C THR A 114 -5.95 10.32 -14.59
N LEU A 115 -6.25 10.01 -13.33
CA LEU A 115 -7.46 9.26 -12.98
C LEU A 115 -8.73 10.02 -13.36
N ALA A 116 -8.77 11.33 -13.10
CA ALA A 116 -9.90 12.18 -13.47
C ALA A 116 -10.07 12.33 -14.99
N SER A 117 -8.98 12.25 -15.77
CA SER A 117 -9.06 12.28 -17.24
C SER A 117 -9.56 10.96 -17.83
N ILE A 118 -9.25 9.82 -17.19
CA ILE A 118 -9.75 8.49 -17.58
C ILE A 118 -11.22 8.33 -17.17
N SER A 119 -11.55 8.71 -15.94
CA SER A 119 -12.88 8.55 -15.32
C SER A 119 -13.32 9.86 -14.68
N PRO A 120 -14.09 10.70 -15.40
CA PRO A 120 -14.54 11.99 -14.87
C PRO A 120 -15.44 11.88 -13.63
N ASN A 121 -16.13 10.75 -13.45
CA ASN A 121 -17.02 10.47 -12.33
C ASN A 121 -16.33 9.70 -11.19
N ILE A 122 -15.00 9.55 -11.23
CA ILE A 122 -14.26 8.83 -10.19
C ILE A 122 -14.36 9.57 -8.85
N GLN A 123 -14.62 8.79 -7.81
CA GLN A 123 -14.65 9.27 -6.43
C GLN A 123 -13.34 8.90 -5.76
N VAL A 124 -12.71 9.85 -5.08
CA VAL A 124 -11.48 9.63 -4.35
C VAL A 124 -11.70 10.03 -2.89
N LEU A 125 -11.59 9.06 -1.98
CA LEU A 125 -11.92 9.24 -0.56
C LEU A 125 -10.73 8.79 0.30
N ILE A 126 -10.48 9.50 1.39
CA ILE A 126 -9.57 9.04 2.45
C ILE A 126 -10.39 8.24 3.44
N LEU A 127 -9.98 7.01 3.73
CA LEU A 127 -10.55 6.18 4.77
C LEU A 127 -9.55 6.05 5.92
N THR A 128 -9.93 6.44 7.13
CA THR A 128 -9.03 6.40 8.29
C THR A 128 -9.79 5.96 9.53
N ARG A 129 -9.12 5.41 10.54
CA ARG A 129 -9.76 5.14 11.83
C ARG A 129 -10.19 6.41 12.56
N SER A 130 -9.35 7.45 12.51
CA SER A 130 -9.61 8.71 13.19
C SER A 130 -9.09 9.89 12.38
N ILE A 131 -10.00 10.82 12.04
CA ILE A 131 -9.66 12.06 11.34
C ILE A 131 -8.59 12.83 12.10
N GLN A 132 -8.69 12.89 13.42
CA GLN A 132 -7.78 13.66 14.28
C GLN A 132 -6.32 13.18 14.14
N THR A 133 -6.10 11.89 13.89
CA THR A 133 -4.76 11.33 13.74
C THR A 133 -4.12 11.71 12.40
N VAL A 134 -4.92 11.85 11.35
CA VAL A 134 -4.42 12.15 9.99
C VAL A 134 -4.52 13.64 9.63
N LEU A 135 -5.20 14.44 10.44
CA LEU A 135 -5.48 15.85 10.14
C LEU A 135 -4.22 16.68 9.80
N PRO A 136 -3.10 16.60 10.55
CA PRO A 136 -1.90 17.39 10.22
C PRO A 136 -1.33 17.06 8.83
N LEU A 137 -1.41 15.79 8.43
CA LEU A 137 -0.99 15.36 7.09
C LEU A 137 -1.94 15.93 6.04
N LEU A 138 -3.25 15.80 6.24
CA LEU A 138 -4.27 16.29 5.30
C LEU A 138 -4.23 17.81 5.09
N GLU A 139 -3.86 18.58 6.12
CA GLU A 139 -3.68 20.03 6.02
C GLU A 139 -2.49 20.43 5.13
N SER A 140 -1.48 19.56 5.01
CA SER A 140 -0.28 19.79 4.20
C SER A 140 -0.43 19.39 2.72
N LEU A 141 -1.50 18.67 2.37
CA LEU A 141 -1.71 18.16 1.02
C LEU A 141 -2.11 19.27 0.04
N PRO A 142 -1.77 19.13 -1.25
CA PRO A 142 -2.19 20.07 -2.29
C PRO A 142 -3.69 19.93 -2.66
N TYR A 143 -4.35 18.87 -2.20
CA TYR A 143 -5.75 18.57 -2.49
C TYR A 143 -6.59 18.50 -1.22
N SER A 144 -7.85 18.93 -1.31
CA SER A 144 -8.86 18.69 -0.27
C SER A 144 -9.68 17.46 -0.63
N PHE A 145 -9.46 16.36 0.10
CA PHE A 145 -10.19 15.10 -0.11
C PHE A 145 -11.33 14.95 0.90
N PRO A 146 -12.45 14.30 0.51
CA PRO A 146 -13.42 13.80 1.46
C PRO A 146 -12.84 12.68 2.32
N VAL A 147 -13.05 12.78 3.63
CA VAL A 147 -12.51 11.86 4.64
C VAL A 147 -13.64 11.12 5.33
N VAL A 148 -13.57 9.80 5.34
CA VAL A 148 -14.50 8.92 6.05
C VAL A 148 -13.78 8.29 7.22
N GLU A 149 -14.34 8.41 8.42
CA GLU A 149 -13.88 7.60 9.54
C GLU A 149 -14.44 6.18 9.42
N ALA A 150 -13.58 5.19 9.59
CA ALA A 150 -13.90 3.77 9.50
C ALA A 150 -14.69 3.28 10.72
N ARG A 151 -15.86 3.86 10.96
CA ARG A 151 -16.80 3.49 12.02
C ARG A 151 -17.94 2.67 11.42
N GLY A 152 -18.10 1.41 11.84
CA GLY A 152 -19.17 0.54 11.38
C GLY A 152 -19.55 -0.50 12.43
N PRO A 153 -20.82 -0.57 12.88
CA PRO A 153 -21.36 -1.73 13.58
C PRO A 153 -21.86 -2.78 12.57
N PRO A 154 -21.72 -4.10 12.83
CA PRO A 154 -21.03 -4.74 13.94
C PRO A 154 -19.49 -4.86 13.72
N SER A 155 -18.98 -4.44 12.56
CA SER A 155 -17.58 -4.58 12.17
C SER A 155 -17.09 -3.39 11.34
N SER A 156 -15.84 -2.97 11.53
CA SER A 156 -15.23 -1.84 10.82
C SER A 156 -15.22 -2.03 9.30
N HIS A 157 -15.22 -0.92 8.55
CA HIS A 157 -15.06 -0.93 7.10
C HIS A 157 -13.79 -1.69 6.65
N PHE A 158 -12.73 -1.63 7.45
CA PHE A 158 -11.47 -2.34 7.18
C PHE A 158 -11.65 -3.86 7.13
N LEU A 159 -12.41 -4.45 8.06
CA LEU A 159 -12.69 -5.89 8.04
C LEU A 159 -13.48 -6.25 6.78
N ARG A 160 -14.50 -5.46 6.46
CA ARG A 160 -15.37 -5.68 5.29
C ARG A 160 -14.68 -5.47 3.97
N LEU A 161 -13.59 -4.71 3.93
CA LEU A 161 -12.73 -4.57 2.75
C LEU A 161 -11.62 -5.63 2.70
N GLY A 162 -11.46 -6.46 3.73
CA GLY A 162 -10.37 -7.42 3.85
C GLY A 162 -9.00 -6.76 4.05
N LEU A 163 -8.96 -5.61 4.73
CA LEU A 163 -7.77 -4.77 4.88
C LEU A 163 -7.15 -4.80 6.28
N LEU A 164 -7.49 -5.79 7.10
CA LEU A 164 -6.86 -5.92 8.42
C LEU A 164 -5.41 -6.40 8.27
N HIS A 165 -4.51 -5.72 8.98
CA HIS A 165 -3.09 -6.06 9.01
C HIS A 165 -2.91 -7.43 9.69
N PRO A 166 -2.24 -8.42 9.06
CA PRO A 166 -2.13 -9.78 9.59
C PRO A 166 -1.47 -9.87 10.98
N LEU A 167 -0.50 -8.99 11.25
CA LEU A 167 0.16 -8.88 12.56
C LEU A 167 -0.52 -7.87 13.51
N GLY A 168 -1.62 -7.25 13.08
CA GLY A 168 -2.29 -6.16 13.78
C GLY A 168 -3.35 -6.58 14.79
N GLY A 169 -3.44 -7.87 15.14
CA GLY A 169 -4.40 -8.39 16.11
C GLY A 169 -5.88 -8.12 15.75
N GLY A 170 -6.18 -7.92 14.46
CA GLY A 170 -7.51 -7.51 13.99
C GLY A 170 -7.88 -6.07 14.30
N GLN A 171 -6.96 -5.27 14.85
CA GLN A 171 -7.20 -3.88 15.25
C GLN A 171 -6.62 -2.88 14.26
N HIS A 172 -5.59 -3.25 13.50
CA HIS A 172 -4.92 -2.34 12.56
C HIS A 172 -5.31 -2.64 11.13
N ALA A 173 -5.55 -1.59 10.34
CA ALA A 173 -5.72 -1.71 8.90
C ALA A 173 -4.36 -1.60 8.19
N LEU A 174 -4.31 -2.10 6.97
CA LEU A 174 -3.22 -1.87 6.03
C LEU A 174 -3.34 -0.45 5.49
N ASP A 175 -2.22 0.27 5.41
CA ASP A 175 -2.12 1.42 4.52
C ASP A 175 -2.23 0.92 3.08
N ALA A 176 -3.20 1.41 2.32
CA ALA A 176 -3.51 0.86 1.00
C ALA A 176 -4.24 1.85 0.09
N ILE A 177 -4.08 1.67 -1.23
CA ILE A 177 -5.02 2.21 -2.21
C ILE A 177 -5.92 1.08 -2.68
N VAL A 178 -7.23 1.30 -2.66
CA VAL A 178 -8.24 0.31 -3.00
C VAL A 178 -9.11 0.86 -4.11
N LEU A 179 -9.37 0.05 -5.14
CA LEU A 179 -10.29 0.41 -6.22
C LEU A 179 -11.55 -0.43 -6.11
N LEU A 180 -12.70 0.24 -6.03
CA LEU A 180 -14.02 -0.34 -6.12
C LEU A 180 -14.64 0.00 -7.47
N ASP A 181 -15.29 -0.97 -8.11
CA ASP A 181 -16.03 -0.72 -9.34
C ASP A 181 -17.43 -0.14 -9.10
N ASN A 182 -18.14 0.15 -10.19
CA ASN A 182 -19.50 0.71 -10.18
C ASN A 182 -20.57 -0.25 -9.62
N LYS A 183 -20.20 -1.44 -9.15
CA LYS A 183 -21.06 -2.36 -8.41
C LYS A 183 -20.63 -2.50 -6.94
N GLY A 184 -19.69 -1.67 -6.48
CA GLY A 184 -19.14 -1.71 -5.13
C GLY A 184 -18.22 -2.89 -4.89
N ARG A 185 -17.69 -3.53 -5.95
CA ARG A 185 -16.78 -4.67 -5.80
C ARG A 185 -15.37 -4.16 -5.68
N ARG A 186 -14.64 -4.61 -4.66
CA ARG A 186 -13.19 -4.38 -4.53
C ARG A 186 -12.46 -5.17 -5.60
N ARG A 187 -11.92 -4.46 -6.59
CA ARG A 187 -11.21 -5.02 -7.74
C ARG A 187 -9.70 -4.89 -7.63
N LEU A 188 -9.17 -3.92 -6.87
CA LEU A 188 -7.72 -3.76 -6.69
C LEU A 188 -7.41 -3.41 -5.24
N VAL A 189 -6.27 -3.91 -4.73
CA VAL A 189 -5.63 -3.44 -3.51
C VAL A 189 -4.13 -3.28 -3.76
N LEU A 190 -3.62 -2.09 -3.51
CA LEU A 190 -2.22 -1.73 -3.53
C LEU A 190 -1.76 -1.51 -2.09
N PRO A 191 -1.18 -2.53 -1.41
CA PRO A 191 -0.80 -2.43 0.00
C PRO A 191 0.54 -1.71 0.15
N PHE A 192 0.70 -0.86 1.16
CA PHE A 192 1.94 -0.17 1.48
C PHE A 192 2.45 -0.62 2.85
N GLY A 193 3.77 -0.86 2.95
CA GLY A 193 4.38 -1.41 4.18
C GLY A 193 4.11 -2.91 4.39
N TRP A 194 3.35 -3.55 3.51
CA TRP A 194 3.04 -4.97 3.53
C TRP A 194 3.01 -5.58 2.14
N GLY A 195 3.26 -6.89 2.03
CA GLY A 195 3.23 -7.64 0.77
C GLY A 195 4.09 -6.97 -0.30
N ALA A 196 3.55 -6.85 -1.52
CA ALA A 196 4.25 -6.26 -2.67
C ALA A 196 4.71 -4.80 -2.46
N GLY A 197 4.06 -4.04 -1.57
CA GLY A 197 4.48 -2.67 -1.24
C GLY A 197 5.25 -2.55 0.07
N ARG A 198 5.74 -3.66 0.63
CA ARG A 198 6.58 -3.64 1.85
C ARG A 198 7.78 -2.71 1.73
N HIS A 199 8.39 -2.66 0.55
CA HIS A 199 9.60 -1.90 0.27
C HIS A 199 9.31 -0.54 -0.40
N ALA A 200 8.06 -0.06 -0.39
CA ALA A 200 7.67 1.18 -1.05
C ALA A 200 8.40 2.43 -0.53
N ARG A 201 8.87 2.40 0.72
CA ARG A 201 9.64 3.50 1.36
C ARG A 201 11.15 3.38 1.19
N ASP A 202 11.64 2.26 0.64
CA ASP A 202 13.08 2.03 0.51
C ASP A 202 13.68 3.01 -0.51
N LEU A 203 14.85 3.58 -0.21
CA LEU A 203 15.48 4.63 -1.04
C LEU A 203 15.74 4.20 -2.48
N ILE A 204 15.99 2.90 -2.70
CA ILE A 204 16.39 2.35 -4.00
C ILE A 204 15.20 1.72 -4.72
N SER A 205 14.51 0.76 -4.08
CA SER A 205 13.40 0.02 -4.69
C SER A 205 12.04 0.71 -4.55
N GLY A 206 11.89 1.65 -3.61
CA GLY A 206 10.61 2.29 -3.33
C GLY A 206 10.03 3.05 -4.51
N LYS A 207 10.88 3.76 -5.27
CA LYS A 207 10.46 4.48 -6.49
C LYS A 207 9.94 3.54 -7.57
N ILE A 208 10.55 2.36 -7.72
CA ILE A 208 10.13 1.34 -8.69
C ILE A 208 8.76 0.80 -8.31
N ILE A 209 8.56 0.47 -7.02
CA ILE A 209 7.29 -0.02 -6.50
C ILE A 209 6.18 1.02 -6.67
N GLN A 210 6.43 2.27 -6.28
CA GLN A 210 5.47 3.37 -6.41
C GLN A 210 5.10 3.64 -7.88
N HIS A 211 6.09 3.63 -8.76
CA HIS A 211 5.84 3.77 -10.19
C HIS A 211 4.95 2.64 -10.71
N ARG A 212 5.28 1.40 -10.37
CA ARG A 212 4.49 0.24 -10.79
C ARG A 212 3.07 0.26 -10.23
N PHE A 213 2.90 0.66 -8.97
CA PHE A 213 1.58 0.80 -8.34
C PHE A 213 0.74 1.88 -9.01
N ARG A 214 1.34 2.99 -9.43
CA ARG A 214 0.65 4.00 -10.23
C ARG A 214 0.18 3.43 -11.57
N GLU A 215 1.06 2.75 -12.30
CA GLU A 215 0.68 2.14 -13.58
C GLU A 215 -0.49 1.16 -13.40
N VAL A 216 -0.39 0.26 -12.43
CA VAL A 216 -1.45 -0.71 -12.13
C VAL A 216 -2.76 -0.02 -11.76
N LEU A 217 -2.71 1.07 -10.98
CA LEU A 217 -3.91 1.84 -10.63
C LEU A 217 -4.55 2.48 -11.86
N GLU A 218 -3.77 3.18 -12.69
CA GLU A 218 -4.28 3.85 -13.88
C GLU A 218 -4.83 2.85 -14.91
N ASP A 219 -4.11 1.76 -15.17
CA ASP A 219 -4.54 0.69 -16.07
C ASP A 219 -5.81 0.01 -15.55
N SER A 220 -5.89 -0.23 -14.24
CA SER A 220 -7.08 -0.78 -13.61
C SER A 220 -8.30 0.11 -13.81
N VAL A 221 -8.15 1.43 -13.65
CA VAL A 221 -9.24 2.38 -13.90
C VAL A 221 -9.65 2.36 -15.38
N ARG A 222 -8.70 2.33 -16.33
CA ARG A 222 -9.01 2.20 -17.77
C ARG A 222 -9.79 0.93 -18.08
N ILE A 223 -9.36 -0.21 -17.53
CA ILE A 223 -10.04 -1.49 -17.72
C ILE A 223 -11.46 -1.43 -17.16
N LEU A 224 -11.63 -0.94 -15.92
CA LEU A 224 -12.96 -0.87 -15.30
C LEU A 224 -13.90 0.09 -16.04
N GLU A 225 -13.41 1.23 -16.54
CA GLU A 225 -14.20 2.13 -17.40
C GLU A 225 -14.68 1.42 -18.68
N SER A 226 -13.85 0.55 -19.26
CA SER A 226 -14.25 -0.24 -20.44
C SER A 226 -15.22 -1.41 -20.14
N GLU A 227 -15.35 -1.79 -18.87
CA GLU A 227 -16.25 -2.88 -18.43
C GLU A 227 -17.69 -2.43 -18.12
N LYS A 228 -17.93 -1.10 -18.04
CA LYS A 228 -19.23 -0.51 -17.71
C LYS A 228 -20.23 -0.66 -18.85
#